data_AF-A0A7C9LXL7-F1
#
_entry.id   AF-A0A7C9LXL7-F1
#
_cell.length_a   1.000
_cell.length_b   1.000
_cell.length_c   1.000
_cell.angle_alpha   90.00
_cell.angle_beta   90.00
_cell.angle_gamma   90.00
#
_symmetry.space_group_name_H-M   'P 1'
#
loop_
_entity.id
_entity.type
_entity.pdbx_description
1 polymer ?
#
loop_
_entity_poly.entity_id
_entity_poly.type
_entity_poly.pdbx_seq_one_letter_code
_entity_poly.pdbx_strand_id
1 'polypeptide(L)'
;MFTRGPGEFEISDAARELHFSTLTRYEQGYITVACLTWRGRPIPFEYVRDERRHDGAVFFEAVIRNFGYSVVAEVVSAMGRADFADADDADQAFRYAVEAVLAYEPGGEGLNRRDGYNRLSYDGRLWTLGDFGDYFTAADIAGGDAE
;
A
#
# COMPACT_ATOMS: atom_id res chain seq x y z
N MET A 1 -6.06 3.57 -11.77
CA MET A 1 -5.11 2.60 -11.17
C MET A 1 -3.87 3.34 -10.73
N PHE A 2 -3.14 2.83 -9.73
CA PHE A 2 -1.85 3.43 -9.34
C PHE A 2 -0.79 3.28 -10.44
N THR A 3 0.04 4.30 -10.59
CA THR A 3 1.25 4.33 -11.43
C THR A 3 2.44 4.78 -10.58
N ARG A 4 3.67 4.47 -11.00
CA ARG A 4 4.87 5.01 -10.35
C ARG A 4 4.84 6.54 -10.35
N GLY A 5 5.15 7.13 -9.19
CA GLY A 5 5.31 8.56 -9.02
C GLY A 5 6.69 9.04 -9.49
N PRO A 6 6.96 10.36 -9.38
CA PRO A 6 8.26 10.93 -9.73
C PRO A 6 9.37 10.57 -8.72
N GLY A 7 9.02 10.25 -7.47
CA GLY A 7 9.94 9.79 -6.44
C GLY A 7 10.10 8.26 -6.38
N GLU A 8 11.26 7.80 -5.89
CA GLU A 8 11.58 6.36 -5.74
C GLU A 8 10.62 5.62 -4.79
N PHE A 9 9.96 6.34 -3.88
CA PHE A 9 9.10 5.78 -2.85
C PHE A 9 7.64 6.22 -2.95
N GLU A 10 7.18 6.52 -4.17
CA GLU A 10 5.88 7.10 -4.42
C GLU A 10 5.11 6.40 -5.54
N ILE A 11 3.79 6.30 -5.37
CA ILE A 11 2.85 5.88 -6.42
C ILE A 11 1.64 6.83 -6.39
N SER A 12 0.97 7.00 -7.53
CA SER A 12 -0.17 7.91 -7.65
C SER A 12 -1.27 7.34 -8.54
N ASP A 13 -2.52 7.70 -8.25
CA ASP A 13 -3.65 7.51 -9.14
C ASP A 13 -4.36 8.85 -9.33
N ALA A 14 -4.02 9.52 -10.43
CA ALA A 14 -4.54 10.87 -10.71
C ALA A 14 -6.07 10.88 -10.90
N ALA A 15 -6.66 9.81 -11.45
CA ALA A 15 -8.10 9.75 -11.70
C ALA A 15 -8.92 9.67 -10.41
N ARG A 16 -8.35 9.06 -9.36
CA ARG A 16 -8.96 8.97 -8.02
C ARG A 16 -8.39 10.00 -7.03
N GLU A 17 -7.52 10.89 -7.49
CA GLU A 17 -6.84 11.90 -6.68
C GLU A 17 -6.09 11.29 -5.49
N LEU A 18 -5.39 10.18 -5.73
CA LEU A 18 -4.60 9.44 -4.73
C LEU A 18 -3.11 9.64 -4.96
N HIS A 19 -2.38 9.82 -3.88
CA HIS A 19 -0.93 9.78 -3.84
C HIS A 19 -0.48 9.03 -2.59
N PHE A 20 0.39 8.05 -2.76
CA PHE A 20 0.99 7.30 -1.66
C PHE A 20 2.49 7.59 -1.61
N SER A 21 3.01 7.81 -0.41
CA SER A 21 4.43 7.99 -0.15
C SER A 21 4.86 7.27 1.12
N THR A 22 6.09 6.75 1.12
CA THR A 22 6.75 6.30 2.35
C THR A 22 7.41 7.48 3.05
N LEU A 23 7.05 7.72 4.32
CA LEU A 23 7.65 8.79 5.13
C LEU A 23 8.94 8.34 5.79
N THR A 24 8.93 7.15 6.39
CA THR A 24 10.12 6.56 7.04
C THR A 24 9.94 5.07 7.23
N ARG A 25 11.04 4.38 7.53
CA ARG A 25 11.10 2.96 7.86
C ARG A 25 12.00 2.77 9.08
N TYR A 26 11.61 1.90 10.00
CA TYR A 26 12.42 1.56 11.18
C TYR A 26 12.39 0.05 11.46
N GLU A 27 13.21 -0.40 12.42
CA GLU A 27 13.45 -1.83 12.72
C GLU A 27 13.88 -2.63 11.47
N GLN A 28 14.95 -2.17 10.80
CA GLN A 28 15.48 -2.79 9.56
C GLN A 28 14.43 -2.92 8.43
N GLY A 29 13.45 -2.02 8.36
CA GLY A 29 12.43 -2.01 7.30
C GLY A 29 11.19 -2.84 7.59
N TYR A 30 11.05 -3.35 8.82
CA TYR A 30 9.91 -4.13 9.26
C TYR A 30 8.65 -3.29 9.45
N ILE A 31 8.81 -2.05 9.92
CA ILE A 31 7.70 -1.10 10.10
C ILE A 31 7.87 0.04 9.09
N THR A 32 6.85 0.23 8.26
CA THR A 32 6.78 1.35 7.32
C THR A 32 5.75 2.35 7.80
N VAL A 33 6.16 3.62 7.88
CA VAL A 33 5.26 4.75 8.07
C VAL A 33 4.99 5.35 6.71
N ALA A 34 3.72 5.41 6.33
CA ALA A 34 3.29 5.88 5.03
C ALA A 34 2.23 6.97 5.16
N CYS A 35 2.06 7.73 4.08
CA CYS A 35 0.98 8.67 3.92
C CYS A 35 0.22 8.34 2.64
N LEU A 36 -1.10 8.19 2.76
CA LEU A 36 -2.01 8.28 1.63
C LEU A 36 -2.60 9.69 1.61
N THR A 37 -2.35 10.45 0.56
CA THR A 37 -3.05 11.70 0.29
C THR A 37 -4.22 11.39 -0.63
N TRP A 38 -5.44 11.68 -0.19
CA TRP A 38 -6.65 11.52 -0.98
C TRP A 38 -7.40 12.85 -1.05
N ARG A 39 -7.61 13.39 -2.26
CA ARG A 39 -8.23 14.71 -2.48
C ARG A 39 -7.56 15.82 -1.67
N GLY A 40 -6.23 15.78 -1.60
CA GLY A 40 -5.40 16.73 -0.84
C GLY A 40 -5.37 16.52 0.67
N ARG A 41 -6.10 15.55 1.22
CA ARG A 41 -6.11 15.23 2.66
C ARG A 41 -5.07 14.16 2.98
N PRO A 42 -4.05 14.46 3.80
CA PRO A 42 -3.06 13.47 4.20
C PRO A 42 -3.63 12.52 5.25
N ILE A 43 -3.40 11.23 5.05
CA ILE A 43 -3.88 10.16 5.94
C ILE A 43 -2.66 9.31 6.32
N PRO A 44 -2.05 9.56 7.49
CA PRO A 44 -0.90 8.80 7.94
C PRO A 44 -1.33 7.42 8.43
N PHE A 45 -0.50 6.42 8.16
CA PHE A 45 -0.71 5.07 8.65
C PHE A 45 0.60 4.29 8.77
N GLU A 46 0.54 3.19 9.49
CA GLU A 46 1.67 2.29 9.70
C GLU A 46 1.29 0.89 9.26
N TYR A 47 2.22 0.25 8.55
CA TYR A 47 2.07 -1.15 8.22
C TYR A 47 3.37 -1.91 8.44
N VAL A 48 3.21 -3.18 8.80
CA VAL A 48 4.30 -4.14 8.93
C VAL A 48 4.23 -5.16 7.83
N ARG A 49 5.35 -5.82 7.57
CA ARG A 49 5.42 -6.93 6.60
C ARG A 49 6.21 -8.09 7.16
N ASP A 50 5.66 -9.28 7.01
CA ASP A 50 6.30 -10.54 7.37
C ASP A 50 6.53 -11.40 6.12
N GLU A 51 7.73 -11.94 5.96
CA GLU A 51 7.97 -12.96 4.93
C GLU A 51 7.12 -14.20 5.24
N ARG A 52 6.35 -14.64 4.26
CA ARG A 52 5.58 -15.87 4.28
C ARG A 52 5.97 -16.75 3.11
N ARG A 53 5.81 -18.05 3.31
CA ARG A 53 6.03 -19.07 2.27
C ARG A 53 4.77 -19.91 2.12
N HIS A 54 4.31 -20.05 0.89
CA HIS A 54 3.19 -20.93 0.55
C HIS A 54 3.52 -21.62 -0.77
N ASP A 55 3.44 -22.95 -0.78
CA ASP A 55 3.71 -23.79 -1.96
C ASP A 55 5.03 -23.48 -2.70
N GLY A 56 6.07 -23.11 -1.94
CA GLY A 56 7.39 -22.77 -2.48
C GLY A 56 7.54 -21.32 -2.95
N ALA A 57 6.45 -20.56 -3.07
CA ALA A 57 6.49 -19.13 -3.37
C ALA A 57 6.68 -18.30 -2.09
N VAL A 58 7.57 -17.31 -2.16
CA VAL A 58 7.78 -16.31 -1.10
C VAL A 58 6.92 -15.09 -1.40
N PHE A 59 6.16 -14.64 -0.43
CA PHE A 59 5.43 -13.37 -0.47
C PHE A 59 5.53 -12.66 0.88
N PHE A 60 5.20 -11.38 0.93
CA PHE A 60 5.16 -10.63 2.18
C PHE A 60 3.72 -10.41 2.61
N GLU A 61 3.34 -10.89 3.79
CA GLU A 61 2.06 -10.54 4.39
C GLU A 61 2.18 -9.19 5.08
N ALA A 62 1.46 -8.20 4.57
CA ALA A 62 1.36 -6.88 5.11
C ALA A 62 0.16 -6.76 6.07
N VAL A 63 0.32 -5.99 7.14
CA VAL A 63 -0.76 -5.67 8.08
C VAL A 63 -0.70 -4.19 8.43
N ILE A 64 -1.78 -3.45 8.16
CA ILE A 64 -1.94 -2.07 8.62
C ILE A 64 -2.28 -2.11 10.12
N ARG A 65 -1.45 -1.50 10.97
CA ARG A 65 -1.62 -1.51 12.42
C ARG A 65 -2.29 -0.25 12.94
N ASN A 66 -1.94 0.90 12.38
CA ASN A 66 -2.48 2.21 12.75
C ASN A 66 -2.95 2.90 11.46
N PHE A 67 -4.17 3.42 11.44
CA PHE A 67 -4.73 4.12 10.29
C PHE A 67 -5.38 5.45 10.69
N GLY A 68 -5.10 6.51 9.92
CA GLY A 68 -5.56 7.87 10.20
C GLY A 68 -4.75 8.56 11.31
N TYR A 69 -3.78 7.91 11.91
CA TYR A 69 -2.87 8.50 12.89
C TYR A 69 -1.57 7.68 12.98
N SER A 70 -0.45 8.38 13.15
CA SER A 70 0.83 7.79 13.52
C SER A 70 1.63 8.83 14.32
N VAL A 71 2.07 8.45 15.52
CA VAL A 71 2.94 9.30 16.35
C VAL A 71 4.23 9.63 15.58
N VAL A 72 4.74 8.66 14.82
CA VAL A 72 5.95 8.87 14.03
C VAL A 72 5.69 9.89 12.92
N ALA A 73 4.59 9.77 12.17
CA ALA A 73 4.23 10.74 11.13
C ALA A 73 4.02 12.16 11.69
N GLU A 74 3.44 12.27 12.89
CA GLU A 74 3.30 13.54 13.60
C GLU A 74 4.67 14.16 13.90
N VAL A 75 5.63 13.38 14.39
CA VAL A 75 6.97 13.86 14.74
C VAL A 75 7.82 14.16 13.50
N VAL A 76 7.82 13.30 12.48
CA VAL A 76 8.75 13.41 11.34
C VAL A 76 8.22 14.27 10.20
N SER A 77 6.91 14.49 10.12
CA SER A 77 6.27 15.20 9.01
C SER A 77 5.19 16.19 9.45
N ALA A 78 5.05 16.46 10.75
CA ALA A 78 4.01 17.34 11.31
C ALA A 78 2.59 16.95 10.88
N MET A 79 2.36 15.67 10.57
CA MET A 79 1.06 15.16 10.15
C MET A 79 0.20 14.87 11.38
N GLY A 80 -0.89 15.63 11.51
CA GLY A 80 -1.90 15.36 12.53
C GLY A 80 -2.72 14.11 12.23
N ARG A 81 -3.68 13.85 13.12
CA ARG A 81 -4.73 12.85 12.89
C ARG A 81 -5.56 13.24 11.65
N ALA A 82 -5.92 12.26 10.84
CA ALA A 82 -6.84 12.43 9.73
C ALA A 82 -8.27 12.61 10.25
N ASP A 83 -8.96 13.62 9.76
CA ASP A 83 -10.37 13.86 10.02
C ASP A 83 -11.22 13.20 8.94
N PHE A 84 -12.00 12.17 9.30
CA PHE A 84 -12.95 11.50 8.40
C PHE A 84 -14.35 12.10 8.56
N ALA A 85 -15.08 12.22 7.44
CA ALA A 85 -16.43 12.78 7.46
C ALA A 85 -17.42 11.84 8.18
N ASP A 86 -17.28 10.54 7.94
CA ASP A 86 -18.09 9.47 8.50
C ASP A 86 -17.33 8.12 8.39
N ALA A 87 -17.99 7.03 8.75
CA ALA A 87 -17.42 5.68 8.70
C ALA A 87 -17.18 5.20 7.26
N ASP A 88 -18.03 5.58 6.31
CA ASP A 88 -17.89 5.16 4.91
C ASP A 88 -16.68 5.85 4.26
N ASP A 89 -16.43 7.12 4.57
CA ASP A 89 -15.24 7.87 4.17
C ASP A 89 -13.96 7.24 4.76
N ALA A 90 -13.99 6.84 6.03
CA ALA A 90 -12.88 6.15 6.68
C ALA A 90 -12.59 4.78 6.04
N ASP A 91 -13.63 3.98 5.81
CA ASP A 91 -13.51 2.65 5.18
C ASP A 91 -13.01 2.75 3.74
N GLN A 92 -13.49 3.73 2.98
CA GLN A 92 -13.04 3.95 1.61
C GLN A 92 -11.57 4.41 1.57
N ALA A 93 -11.18 5.31 2.46
CA ALA A 93 -9.78 5.72 2.61
C ALA A 93 -8.89 4.54 3.00
N PHE A 94 -9.37 3.67 3.89
CA PHE A 94 -8.64 2.46 4.30
C PHE A 94 -8.46 1.50 3.12
N ARG A 95 -9.51 1.26 2.32
CA ARG A 95 -9.42 0.44 1.10
C ARG A 95 -8.39 0.98 0.11
N TYR A 96 -8.29 2.30 -0.05
CA TYR A 96 -7.25 2.90 -0.89
C TYR A 96 -5.85 2.73 -0.31
N ALA A 97 -5.68 2.77 1.02
CA ALA A 97 -4.40 2.50 1.65
C ALA A 97 -3.98 1.03 1.47
N VAL A 98 -4.93 0.08 1.57
CA VAL A 98 -4.69 -1.33 1.26
C VAL A 98 -4.20 -1.51 -0.17
N GLU A 99 -4.95 -0.95 -1.12
CA GLU A 99 -4.60 -1.00 -2.54
C GLU A 99 -3.21 -0.38 -2.80
N ALA A 100 -2.91 0.75 -2.17
CA ALA A 100 -1.62 1.40 -2.28
C ALA A 100 -0.48 0.52 -1.74
N VAL A 101 -0.65 -0.13 -0.58
CA VAL A 101 0.36 -1.06 -0.02
C VAL A 101 0.57 -2.28 -0.91
N LEU A 102 -0.48 -2.77 -1.56
CA LEU A 102 -0.39 -3.91 -2.49
C LEU A 102 0.30 -3.51 -3.81
N ALA A 103 -0.01 -2.34 -4.34
CA ALA A 103 0.63 -1.77 -5.52
C ALA A 103 2.09 -1.36 -5.24
N TYR A 104 2.40 -1.03 -3.99
CA TYR A 104 3.70 -0.58 -3.55
C TYR A 104 4.65 -1.73 -3.16
N GLU A 105 5.88 -1.62 -3.66
CA GLU A 105 7.09 -2.29 -3.20
C GLU A 105 8.19 -1.21 -3.29
N PRO A 106 9.31 -1.21 -2.53
CA PRO A 106 10.35 -0.19 -2.73
C PRO A 106 10.70 -0.01 -4.22
N GLY A 107 10.31 1.11 -4.83
CA GLY A 107 10.50 1.37 -6.26
C GLY A 107 9.35 0.95 -7.19
N GLY A 108 8.22 0.46 -6.68
CA GLY A 108 7.00 0.16 -7.45
C GLY A 108 7.00 -1.19 -8.16
N GLU A 109 7.66 -2.22 -7.62
CA GLU A 109 7.63 -3.59 -8.18
C GLU A 109 6.31 -4.34 -7.92
N GLY A 110 5.48 -3.90 -6.98
CA GLY A 110 4.14 -4.46 -6.79
C GLY A 110 3.27 -4.36 -8.05
N LEU A 111 3.51 -3.33 -8.87
CA LEU A 111 2.89 -3.14 -10.19
C LEU A 111 3.41 -4.09 -11.28
N ASN A 112 4.45 -4.87 -11.01
CA ASN A 112 5.08 -5.78 -11.98
C ASN A 112 4.77 -7.26 -11.71
N ARG A 113 4.02 -7.59 -10.65
CA ARG A 113 3.69 -8.98 -10.27
C ARG A 113 2.19 -9.15 -10.09
N ARG A 114 1.59 -10.09 -10.82
CA ARG A 114 0.12 -10.29 -10.90
C ARG A 114 -0.58 -10.34 -9.53
N ASP A 115 -0.02 -11.08 -8.59
CA ASP A 115 -0.59 -11.24 -7.24
C ASP A 115 0.03 -10.25 -6.22
N GLY A 116 0.83 -9.31 -6.71
CA GLY A 116 1.67 -8.41 -5.92
C GLY A 116 2.91 -9.10 -5.36
N TYR A 117 3.79 -8.29 -4.76
CA TYR A 117 4.85 -8.76 -3.85
C TYR A 117 4.31 -8.91 -2.41
N ASN A 118 3.35 -8.05 -2.07
CA ASN A 118 2.65 -8.07 -0.80
C ASN A 118 1.28 -8.73 -0.98
N ARG A 119 0.80 -9.38 0.08
CA ARG A 119 -0.60 -9.68 0.32
C ARG A 119 -1.00 -8.98 1.60
N LEU A 120 -2.22 -8.46 1.71
CA LEU A 120 -2.60 -7.65 2.87
C LEU A 120 -3.66 -8.35 3.71
N SER A 121 -3.37 -8.59 4.98
CA SER A 121 -4.28 -9.24 5.92
C SER A 121 -5.21 -8.20 6.51
N TYR A 122 -6.50 -8.30 6.21
CA TYR A 122 -7.54 -7.42 6.74
C TYR A 122 -8.90 -8.11 6.79
N ASP A 123 -9.61 -7.96 7.91
CA ASP A 123 -10.95 -8.51 8.14
C ASP A 123 -11.04 -10.03 7.89
N GLY A 124 -10.04 -10.77 8.40
CA GLY A 124 -9.96 -12.24 8.23
C GLY A 124 -9.72 -12.71 6.79
N ARG A 125 -9.49 -11.77 5.85
CA ARG A 125 -9.20 -12.04 4.45
C ARG A 125 -7.77 -11.61 4.11
N LEU A 126 -7.15 -12.37 3.22
CA LEU A 126 -5.89 -12.01 2.59
C LEU A 126 -6.19 -11.36 1.22
N TRP A 127 -5.95 -10.06 1.13
CA TRP A 127 -6.20 -9.26 -0.06
C TRP A 127 -4.99 -9.30 -1.00
N THR A 128 -5.25 -9.32 -2.31
CA THR A 128 -4.22 -9.21 -3.36
C THR A 128 -4.47 -7.99 -4.24
N LEU A 129 -3.48 -7.56 -5.01
CA LEU A 129 -3.65 -6.40 -5.90
C LEU A 129 -4.78 -6.62 -6.93
N GLY A 130 -4.96 -7.86 -7.40
CA GLY A 130 -6.03 -8.25 -8.32
C GLY A 130 -7.44 -8.07 -7.74
N ASP A 131 -7.61 -7.98 -6.41
CA ASP A 131 -8.91 -7.68 -5.79
C ASP A 131 -9.39 -6.24 -6.09
N PHE A 132 -8.51 -5.37 -6.58
CA PHE A 132 -8.79 -3.96 -6.88
C PHE A 132 -8.91 -3.65 -8.37
N GLY A 133 -8.95 -4.69 -9.21
CA GLY A 133 -9.16 -4.61 -10.66
C GLY A 133 -7.99 -5.12 -11.50
N ASP A 134 -8.11 -4.95 -12.81
CA ASP A 134 -7.12 -5.44 -13.78
C ASP A 134 -5.90 -4.51 -13.82
N TYR A 135 -5.00 -4.70 -12.86
CA TYR A 135 -3.67 -4.07 -12.83
C TYR A 135 -2.72 -4.63 -13.90
N PHE A 136 -3.06 -5.78 -14.48
CA PHE A 136 -2.20 -6.56 -15.37
C PHE A 136 -2.96 -6.95 -16.63
N THR A 137 -2.29 -6.84 -17.78
CA THR A 137 -2.79 -7.39 -19.03
C THR A 137 -2.46 -8.88 -19.12
N ALA A 138 -3.13 -9.61 -20.03
CA ALA A 138 -2.83 -11.03 -20.28
C ALA A 138 -1.36 -11.28 -20.67
N ALA A 139 -0.67 -10.28 -21.24
CA ALA A 139 0.74 -10.37 -21.60
C ALA A 139 1.66 -10.29 -20.36
N ASP A 140 1.31 -9.47 -19.37
CA ASP A 140 2.06 -9.34 -18.11
C ASP A 140 1.99 -10.64 -17.28
N ILE A 141 0.90 -11.39 -17.45
CA ILE A 141 0.65 -12.68 -16.80
C ILE A 141 1.49 -13.80 -17.44
N ALA A 142 1.65 -13.78 -18.77
CA ALA A 142 2.32 -14.84 -19.50
C ALA A 142 3.86 -14.81 -19.39
N GLY A 143 4.44 -13.68 -18.95
CA GLY A 143 5.89 -13.51 -18.79
C GLY A 143 6.42 -13.74 -17.37
N GLY A 144 5.55 -13.96 -16.38
CA GLY A 144 5.91 -14.01 -14.95
C GLY A 144 6.40 -15.37 -14.42
N ASP A 145 6.30 -16.46 -15.20
CA ASP A 145 6.74 -17.81 -14.83
C ASP A 145 8.11 -18.18 -15.44
N ALA A 146 9.02 -17.20 -15.54
CA ALA A 146 10.38 -17.45 -16.00
C ALA A 146 11.39 -16.59 -15.24
N GLU A 147 11.62 -16.92 -13.97
CA GLU A 147 12.95 -16.89 -13.33
C GLU A 147 12.98 -17.66 -12.00
#